data_AF-A0A1S9BRE7-F1
#
_entry.id   AF-A0A1S9BRE7-F1
#
_cell.length_a   1.000
_cell.length_b   1.000
_cell.length_c   1.000
_cell.angle_alpha   90.00
_cell.angle_beta   90.00
_cell.angle_gamma   90.00
#
_symmetry.space_group_name_H-M   'P 1'
#
loop_
_entity.id
_entity.type
_entity.pdbx_description
1 polymer ?
#
loop_
_entity_poly.entity_id
_entity_poly.type
_entity_poly.pdbx_seq_one_letter_code
_entity_poly.pdbx_strand_id
1 'polypeptide(L)'
;MYFSYALVIGSNLNFMAQAMIRILKNNGYTVITCALDKEEIAAKVEDAGVLIMYLDSMSFADVEVFDYLKSICSNRIVCAVGKPGEYKEFYKVFPEYMVKIEMPYPANVMILIDQLRRERTISDEMLNAEVNHKILLVDDDSTFLDVSSGWLKKYGKYDVTIVNSGPQAIDYLDRHTPELILLDYEMPVMDGPSVLTTLRQNDRTKNIPVYFLTGKSDTESVMKVMAMRPNGYLLKTLDQQQLVSRVNDFFHSQQK
;
A
#
# COMPACT_ATOMS: atom_id res chain seq x y z
N MET A 1 -6.64 9.50 -11.86
CA MET A 1 -5.47 9.73 -12.75
C MET A 1 -4.49 8.57 -12.66
N TYR A 2 -4.19 8.06 -11.45
CA TYR A 2 -3.29 6.93 -11.19
C TYR A 2 -3.52 5.65 -12.02
N PHE A 3 -4.76 5.15 -12.11
CA PHE A 3 -5.08 3.93 -12.88
C PHE A 3 -5.16 4.12 -14.40
N SER A 4 -4.95 5.34 -14.90
CA SER A 4 -4.81 5.59 -16.35
C SER A 4 -3.38 5.36 -16.84
N TYR A 5 -2.41 5.14 -15.96
CA TYR A 5 -1.03 4.82 -16.32
C TYR A 5 -0.81 3.31 -16.23
N ALA A 6 -0.37 2.71 -17.34
CA ALA A 6 -0.06 1.30 -17.44
C ALA A 6 1.42 1.09 -17.80
N LEU A 7 2.12 0.26 -17.03
CA LEU A 7 3.45 -0.23 -17.36
C LEU A 7 3.33 -1.64 -17.94
N VAL A 8 3.72 -1.82 -19.19
CA VAL A 8 3.77 -3.12 -19.85
C VAL A 8 5.20 -3.67 -19.73
N ILE A 9 5.34 -4.82 -19.09
CA ILE A 9 6.61 -5.45 -18.76
C ILE A 9 6.78 -6.70 -19.62
N GLY A 10 7.85 -6.78 -20.40
CA GLY A 10 8.14 -7.95 -21.24
C GLY A 10 9.46 -7.85 -21.99
N SER A 11 10.12 -8.98 -22.23
CA SER A 11 11.47 -9.05 -22.79
C SER A 11 11.52 -8.85 -24.31
N ASN A 12 10.40 -9.04 -25.03
CA ASN A 12 10.31 -8.78 -26.47
C ASN A 12 8.85 -8.53 -26.88
N LEU A 13 8.44 -7.25 -26.87
CA LEU A 13 7.08 -6.85 -27.19
C LEU A 13 6.80 -6.96 -28.69
N ASN A 14 6.38 -8.17 -29.09
CA ASN A 14 6.06 -8.56 -30.46
C ASN A 14 4.90 -7.72 -31.06
N PHE A 15 4.57 -7.97 -32.34
CA PHE A 15 3.52 -7.24 -33.05
C PHE A 15 2.17 -7.20 -32.30
N MET A 16 1.78 -8.29 -31.65
CA MET A 16 0.53 -8.34 -30.87
C MET A 16 0.61 -7.48 -29.61
N ALA A 17 1.76 -7.47 -28.92
CA ALA A 17 1.98 -6.57 -27.79
C ALA A 17 1.88 -5.10 -28.22
N GLN A 18 2.48 -4.74 -29.36
CA GLN A 18 2.40 -3.38 -29.90
C GLN A 18 0.96 -2.99 -30.28
N ALA A 19 0.20 -3.91 -30.87
CA ALA A 19 -1.22 -3.70 -31.15
C ALA A 19 -2.03 -3.46 -29.87
N MET A 20 -1.80 -4.26 -28.82
CA MET A 20 -2.42 -4.07 -27.51
C MET A 20 -2.09 -2.70 -26.91
N ILE A 21 -0.82 -2.32 -26.89
CA ILE A 21 -0.36 -1.01 -26.40
C ILE A 21 -1.06 0.12 -27.15
N ARG A 22 -1.15 0.03 -28.47
CA ARG A 22 -1.83 1.04 -29.30
C ARG A 22 -3.31 1.16 -28.95
N ILE A 23 -4.00 0.04 -28.80
CA ILE A 23 -5.44 0.03 -28.47
C ILE A 23 -5.67 0.60 -27.06
N LEU A 24 -4.82 0.26 -26.08
CA LEU A 24 -4.87 0.85 -24.74
C LEU A 24 -4.68 2.37 -24.78
N LYS A 25 -3.68 2.86 -25.51
CA LYS A 25 -3.44 4.30 -25.70
C LYS A 25 -4.64 5.02 -26.31
N ASN A 26 -5.24 4.43 -27.35
CA ASN A 26 -6.44 4.97 -28.00
C ASN A 26 -7.67 5.01 -27.07
N ASN A 27 -7.65 4.25 -25.97
CA ASN A 27 -8.72 4.20 -24.97
C ASN A 27 -8.39 4.98 -23.69
N GLY A 28 -7.42 5.89 -23.75
CA GLY A 28 -7.14 6.86 -22.68
C GLY A 28 -6.13 6.38 -21.62
N TYR A 29 -5.38 5.31 -21.89
CA TYR A 29 -4.27 4.90 -21.03
C TYR A 29 -2.95 5.56 -21.48
N THR A 30 -2.20 6.12 -20.54
CA THR A 30 -0.79 6.42 -20.74
C THR A 30 0.00 5.12 -20.57
N VAL A 31 0.57 4.60 -21.65
CA VAL A 31 1.27 3.31 -21.62
C VAL A 31 2.77 3.48 -21.82
N ILE A 32 3.54 2.99 -20.84
CA ILE A 32 5.00 2.90 -20.86
C ILE A 32 5.39 1.42 -20.94
N THR A 33 6.55 1.14 -21.52
CA THR A 33 7.07 -0.23 -21.66
C THR A 33 8.46 -0.36 -21.05
N CYS A 34 8.77 -1.53 -20.51
CA CYS A 34 10.11 -1.87 -20.06
C CYS A 34 10.40 -3.37 -20.22
N ALA A 35 11.69 -3.71 -20.18
CA ALA A 35 12.10 -5.09 -20.03
C ALA A 35 11.71 -5.63 -18.65
N LEU A 36 11.75 -6.96 -18.48
CA LEU A 36 11.74 -7.58 -17.15
C LEU A 36 13.13 -7.39 -16.52
N ASP A 37 13.35 -6.20 -15.97
CA ASP A 37 14.60 -5.76 -15.35
C ASP A 37 14.27 -4.85 -14.18
N LYS A 38 14.93 -5.05 -13.03
CA LYS A 38 14.57 -4.39 -11.78
C LYS A 38 14.77 -2.88 -11.84
N GLU A 39 15.92 -2.43 -12.36
CA GLU A 39 16.28 -1.02 -12.47
C GLU A 39 15.35 -0.30 -13.45
N GLU A 40 15.06 -0.92 -14.60
CA GLU A 40 14.12 -0.35 -15.57
C GLU A 40 12.70 -0.22 -15.01
N ILE A 41 12.21 -1.23 -14.30
CA ILE A 41 10.88 -1.20 -13.68
C ILE A 41 10.86 -0.09 -12.63
N ALA A 42 11.85 -0.05 -11.73
CA ALA A 42 11.92 0.96 -10.67
C ALA A 42 11.90 2.39 -11.21
N ALA A 43 12.58 2.66 -12.33
CA ALA A 43 12.63 3.98 -12.96
C ALA A 43 11.30 4.41 -13.62
N LYS A 44 10.39 3.48 -13.92
CA LYS A 44 9.19 3.73 -14.74
C LYS A 44 7.87 3.45 -14.02
N VAL A 45 7.90 2.80 -12.85
CA VAL A 45 6.70 2.27 -12.18
C VAL A 45 5.96 3.26 -11.29
N GLU A 46 6.59 4.39 -10.91
CA GLU A 46 6.11 5.32 -9.89
C GLU A 46 4.60 5.62 -10.01
N ASP A 47 4.18 6.12 -11.17
CA ASP A 47 2.79 6.50 -11.46
C ASP A 47 1.90 5.38 -12.00
N ALA A 48 2.45 4.19 -12.28
CA ALA A 48 1.76 3.15 -13.03
C ALA A 48 0.76 2.35 -12.18
N GLY A 49 -0.49 2.81 -12.04
CA GLY A 49 -1.54 2.09 -11.30
C GLY A 49 -1.91 0.72 -11.88
N VAL A 50 -1.50 0.42 -13.12
CA VAL A 50 -1.70 -0.86 -13.79
C VAL A 50 -0.35 -1.45 -14.22
N LEU A 51 -0.10 -2.71 -13.88
CA LEU A 51 1.04 -3.49 -14.34
C LEU A 51 0.56 -4.60 -15.27
N ILE A 52 1.06 -4.65 -16.50
CA ILE A 52 0.71 -5.68 -17.47
C ILE A 52 1.95 -6.54 -17.74
N MET A 53 1.98 -7.73 -17.16
CA MET A 53 2.99 -8.75 -17.37
C MET A 53 2.72 -9.47 -18.69
N TYR A 54 3.52 -9.17 -19.71
CA TYR A 54 3.41 -9.84 -21.00
C TYR A 54 4.36 -11.04 -21.03
N LEU A 55 3.82 -12.24 -20.83
CA LEU A 55 4.59 -13.44 -20.51
C LEU A 55 5.30 -14.07 -21.72
N ASP A 56 4.96 -13.66 -22.94
CA ASP A 56 5.55 -14.21 -24.16
C ASP A 56 7.07 -14.01 -24.16
N SER A 57 7.81 -15.12 -24.24
CA SER A 57 9.28 -15.15 -24.17
C SER A 57 9.88 -14.53 -22.90
N MET A 58 9.11 -14.43 -21.81
CA MET A 58 9.60 -13.95 -20.52
C MET A 58 10.50 -15.00 -19.85
N SER A 59 11.64 -14.56 -19.32
CA SER A 59 12.50 -15.41 -18.49
C SER A 59 12.04 -15.36 -17.03
N PHE A 60 11.84 -16.52 -16.42
CA PHE A 60 11.42 -16.65 -15.01
C PHE A 60 12.60 -16.98 -14.07
N ALA A 61 13.85 -16.88 -14.55
CA ALA A 61 15.04 -17.29 -13.81
C ALA A 61 15.57 -16.23 -12.84
N ASP A 62 15.29 -14.95 -13.09
CA ASP A 62 15.74 -13.85 -12.24
C ASP A 62 14.80 -13.71 -11.05
N VAL A 63 15.21 -14.20 -9.88
CA VAL A 63 14.39 -14.19 -8.67
C VAL A 63 14.27 -12.77 -8.10
N GLU A 64 15.31 -11.94 -8.23
CA GLU A 64 15.37 -10.62 -7.63
C GLU A 64 14.33 -9.67 -8.23
N VAL A 65 14.13 -9.72 -9.56
CA VAL A 65 13.13 -8.90 -10.22
C VAL A 65 11.70 -9.28 -9.79
N PHE A 66 11.41 -10.58 -9.57
CA PHE A 66 10.08 -10.99 -9.09
C PHE A 66 9.85 -10.63 -7.63
N ASP A 67 10.86 -10.74 -6.76
CA ASP A 67 10.77 -10.26 -5.38
C ASP A 67 10.49 -8.75 -5.32
N TYR A 68 11.15 -7.98 -6.19
CA TYR A 68 10.86 -6.57 -6.34
C TYR A 68 9.43 -6.32 -6.84
N LEU A 69 8.98 -7.01 -7.90
CA LEU A 69 7.61 -6.92 -8.41
C LEU A 69 6.58 -7.20 -7.31
N LYS A 70 6.76 -8.27 -6.51
CA LYS A 70 5.88 -8.60 -5.38
C LYS A 70 5.77 -7.44 -4.38
N SER A 71 6.86 -6.70 -4.14
CA SER A 71 6.86 -5.58 -3.18
C SER A 71 6.10 -4.34 -3.67
N ILE A 72 5.95 -4.15 -4.99
CA ILE A 72 5.32 -2.95 -5.58
C ILE A 72 3.90 -3.18 -6.10
N CYS A 73 3.41 -4.43 -6.08
CA CYS A 73 2.10 -4.80 -6.65
C CYS A 73 0.90 -4.54 -5.72
N SER A 74 1.10 -4.34 -4.40
CA SER A 74 0.03 -4.34 -3.40
C SER A 74 -1.11 -3.33 -3.64
N ASN A 75 -0.84 -2.21 -4.31
CA ASN A 75 -1.82 -1.16 -4.61
C ASN A 75 -2.00 -0.92 -6.13
N ARG A 76 -1.68 -1.94 -6.95
CA ARG A 76 -1.73 -1.84 -8.41
C ARG A 76 -2.57 -2.97 -8.98
N ILE A 77 -3.27 -2.70 -10.08
CA ILE A 77 -3.95 -3.75 -10.82
C ILE A 77 -2.91 -4.50 -11.62
N VAL A 78 -2.65 -5.76 -11.25
CA VAL A 78 -1.73 -6.63 -12.00
C VAL A 78 -2.53 -7.47 -12.98
N CYS A 79 -2.13 -7.39 -14.25
CA CYS A 79 -2.64 -8.18 -15.34
C CYS A 79 -1.52 -9.07 -15.89
N ALA A 80 -1.83 -10.31 -16.23
CA ALA A 80 -0.93 -11.21 -16.93
C ALA A 80 -1.52 -11.62 -18.28
N VAL A 81 -0.73 -11.49 -19.34
CA VAL A 81 -1.10 -11.83 -20.72
C VAL A 81 -0.18 -12.91 -21.24
N GLY A 82 -0.70 -14.10 -21.56
CA GLY A 82 0.14 -15.21 -21.99
C GLY A 82 -0.62 -16.46 -22.45
N LYS A 83 0.14 -17.53 -22.71
CA LYS A 83 -0.35 -18.87 -23.05
C LYS A 83 -0.44 -19.74 -21.79
N PRO A 84 -1.28 -20.80 -21.76
CA PRO A 84 -1.44 -21.67 -20.58
C PRO A 84 -0.12 -22.22 -19.99
N GLY A 85 0.86 -22.56 -20.84
CA GLY A 85 2.18 -23.01 -20.38
C GLY A 85 3.02 -21.92 -19.71
N GLU A 86 2.87 -20.67 -20.15
CA GLU A 86 3.58 -19.51 -19.60
C GLU A 86 3.03 -19.14 -18.21
N TYR A 87 1.70 -19.19 -18.03
CA TYR A 87 1.07 -19.01 -16.71
C TYR A 87 1.58 -20.02 -15.68
N LYS A 88 1.71 -21.29 -16.08
CA LYS A 88 2.20 -22.34 -15.18
C LYS A 88 3.62 -22.06 -14.67
N GLU A 89 4.50 -21.55 -15.52
CA GLU A 89 5.87 -21.20 -15.11
C GLU A 89 5.89 -19.89 -14.32
N PHE A 90 5.11 -18.89 -14.74
CA PHE A 90 4.98 -17.61 -14.04
C PHE A 90 4.49 -17.79 -12.59
N TYR A 91 3.49 -18.64 -12.36
CA TYR A 91 2.95 -18.87 -11.02
C TYR A 91 3.84 -19.69 -10.08
N LYS A 92 4.97 -20.22 -10.58
CA LYS A 92 6.02 -20.77 -9.70
C LYS A 92 6.82 -19.67 -9.00
N VAL A 93 6.90 -18.48 -9.59
CA VAL A 93 7.75 -17.37 -9.11
C VAL A 93 6.94 -16.16 -8.66
N PHE A 94 5.70 -16.01 -9.15
CA PHE A 94 4.80 -14.92 -8.83
C PHE A 94 3.47 -15.43 -8.26
N PRO A 95 2.93 -14.88 -7.16
CA PRO A 95 1.72 -15.43 -6.56
C PRO A 95 0.46 -15.14 -7.40
N GLU A 96 -0.33 -16.19 -7.68
CA GLU A 96 -1.55 -16.10 -8.50
C GLU A 96 -2.56 -15.08 -7.95
N TYR A 97 -2.73 -15.01 -6.62
CA TYR A 97 -3.67 -14.06 -5.98
C TYR A 97 -3.33 -12.58 -6.21
N MET A 98 -2.09 -12.26 -6.61
CA MET A 98 -1.69 -10.90 -6.95
C MET A 98 -2.15 -10.51 -8.36
N VAL A 99 -2.41 -11.46 -9.24
CA VAL A 99 -2.92 -11.22 -10.59
C VAL A 99 -4.43 -11.08 -10.56
N LYS A 100 -4.94 -9.90 -10.90
CA LYS A 100 -6.38 -9.61 -10.94
C LYS A 100 -7.02 -9.98 -12.27
N ILE A 101 -6.24 -9.89 -13.34
CA ILE A 101 -6.72 -10.10 -14.70
C ILE A 101 -5.78 -11.04 -15.43
N GLU A 102 -6.31 -12.17 -15.90
CA GLU A 102 -5.62 -13.04 -16.85
C GLU A 102 -6.22 -12.86 -18.24
N MET A 103 -5.36 -12.64 -19.24
CA MET A 103 -5.75 -12.54 -20.64
C MET A 103 -5.09 -13.63 -21.48
N PRO A 104 -5.85 -14.53 -22.11
CA PRO A 104 -5.25 -15.53 -22.99
C PRO A 104 -4.59 -14.84 -24.19
N TYR A 105 -3.49 -15.41 -24.67
CA TYR A 105 -2.84 -14.97 -25.90
C TYR A 105 -3.49 -15.64 -27.13
N PRO A 106 -3.91 -14.89 -28.17
CA PRO A 106 -3.88 -13.42 -28.27
C PRO A 106 -5.00 -12.74 -27.48
N ALA A 107 -4.67 -11.64 -26.80
CA ALA A 107 -5.61 -10.95 -25.92
C ALA A 107 -6.67 -10.17 -26.71
N ASN A 108 -7.94 -10.32 -26.31
CA ASN A 108 -8.97 -9.36 -26.70
C ASN A 108 -8.83 -8.10 -25.82
N VAL A 109 -8.20 -7.07 -26.38
CA VAL A 109 -7.83 -5.86 -25.66
C VAL A 109 -9.05 -5.08 -25.16
N MET A 110 -10.20 -5.18 -25.83
CA MET A 110 -11.42 -4.52 -25.37
C MET A 110 -11.97 -5.17 -24.10
N ILE A 111 -11.85 -6.50 -23.98
CA ILE A 111 -12.20 -7.21 -22.74
C ILE A 111 -11.24 -6.80 -21.62
N LEU A 112 -9.94 -6.73 -21.91
CA LEU A 112 -8.95 -6.23 -20.95
C LEU A 112 -9.30 -4.82 -20.45
N ILE A 113 -9.66 -3.90 -21.35
CA ILE A 113 -10.05 -2.53 -20.99
C ILE A 113 -11.31 -2.53 -20.11
N ASP A 114 -12.31 -3.34 -20.43
CA ASP A 114 -13.52 -3.45 -19.63
C ASP A 114 -13.21 -3.98 -18.22
N GLN A 115 -12.39 -5.03 -18.11
CA GLN A 115 -11.92 -5.56 -16.83
C GLN A 115 -11.10 -4.55 -16.04
N LEU A 116 -10.16 -3.84 -16.69
CA LEU A 116 -9.37 -2.78 -16.04
C LEU A 116 -10.27 -1.65 -15.52
N ARG A 117 -11.33 -1.29 -16.24
CA ARG A 117 -12.31 -0.30 -15.78
C ARG A 117 -13.10 -0.81 -14.57
N ARG A 118 -13.52 -2.09 -14.57
CA ARG A 118 -14.21 -2.70 -13.42
C ARG A 118 -13.31 -2.78 -12.19
N GLU A 119 -12.09 -3.28 -12.34
CA GLU A 119 -11.12 -3.34 -11.24
C GLU A 119 -10.78 -1.95 -10.71
N ARG A 120 -10.70 -0.95 -11.60
CA ARG A 120 -10.60 0.44 -11.20
C ARG A 120 -11.83 0.90 -10.43
N THR A 121 -13.04 0.62 -10.90
CA THR A 121 -14.26 0.98 -10.19
C THR A 121 -14.32 0.32 -8.83
N ILE A 122 -13.97 -0.97 -8.70
CA ILE A 122 -13.88 -1.67 -7.41
C ILE A 122 -12.80 -1.06 -6.53
N SER A 123 -11.62 -0.73 -7.08
CA SER A 123 -10.55 -0.07 -6.32
C SER A 123 -10.99 1.32 -5.85
N ASP A 124 -11.61 2.10 -6.75
CA ASP A 124 -12.14 3.42 -6.48
C ASP A 124 -13.31 3.33 -5.48
N GLU A 125 -14.18 2.32 -5.56
CA GLU A 125 -15.30 2.04 -4.63
C GLU A 125 -14.83 1.48 -3.30
N MET A 126 -13.79 0.66 -3.22
CA MET A 126 -13.15 0.29 -1.95
C MET A 126 -12.45 1.49 -1.32
N LEU A 127 -11.89 2.39 -2.15
CA LEU A 127 -11.36 3.68 -1.73
C LEU A 127 -12.45 4.74 -1.45
N ASN A 128 -13.70 4.54 -1.84
CA ASN A 128 -14.80 5.52 -1.72
C ASN A 128 -15.98 5.02 -0.87
N ALA A 129 -16.06 3.72 -0.57
CA ALA A 129 -16.99 3.17 0.39
C ALA A 129 -16.61 3.79 1.73
N GLU A 130 -17.53 4.56 2.29
CA GLU A 130 -17.40 5.34 3.52
C GLU A 130 -17.19 4.45 4.75
N VAL A 131 -16.09 3.70 4.80
CA VAL A 131 -15.45 3.32 6.05
C VAL A 131 -14.25 4.23 6.17
N ASN A 132 -14.48 5.47 6.60
CA ASN A 132 -13.38 6.32 7.02
C ASN A 132 -12.80 5.68 8.28
N HIS A 133 -11.83 4.77 8.11
CA HIS A 133 -11.24 4.07 9.24
C HIS A 133 -10.73 5.10 10.24
N LYS A 134 -11.10 4.90 11.51
CA LYS A 134 -10.85 5.89 12.56
C LYS A 134 -9.42 5.74 13.05
N ILE A 135 -8.62 6.77 12.84
CA ILE A 135 -7.23 6.84 13.33
C ILE A 135 -7.15 7.88 14.43
N LEU A 136 -6.53 7.51 15.55
CA LEU A 136 -6.08 8.46 16.55
C LEU A 136 -4.59 8.72 16.36
N LEU A 137 -4.23 9.97 16.09
CA LEU A 137 -2.84 10.43 16.00
C LEU A 137 -2.49 11.21 17.27
N VAL A 138 -1.45 10.78 17.96
CA VAL A 138 -1.03 11.27 19.28
C VAL A 138 0.42 11.73 19.21
N ASP A 139 0.68 13.02 19.37
CA ASP A 139 2.01 13.63 19.29
C ASP A 139 2.01 15.00 19.95
N ASP A 140 3.03 15.42 20.68
CA ASP A 140 3.07 16.76 21.27
C ASP A 140 3.47 17.86 20.27
N ASP A 141 4.03 17.49 19.11
CA ASP A 141 4.31 18.41 18.01
C ASP A 141 3.07 18.67 17.15
N SER A 142 2.40 19.80 17.43
CA SER A 142 1.25 20.27 16.64
C SER A 142 1.50 20.40 15.14
N THR A 143 2.72 20.75 14.72
CA THR A 143 3.05 20.89 13.29
C THR A 143 3.05 19.51 12.63
N PHE A 144 3.67 18.54 13.30
CA PHE A 144 3.69 17.16 12.83
C PHE A 144 2.28 16.55 12.78
N LEU A 145 1.46 16.81 13.80
CA LEU A 145 0.05 16.42 13.82
C LEU A 145 -0.71 16.95 12.60
N ASP A 146 -0.62 18.24 12.32
CA ASP A 146 -1.36 18.88 11.23
C ASP A 146 -0.93 18.34 9.86
N VAL A 147 0.38 18.21 9.63
CA VAL A 147 0.93 17.69 8.37
C VAL A 147 0.53 16.24 8.15
N SER A 148 0.77 15.37 9.14
CA SER A 148 0.47 13.93 9.04
C SER A 148 -1.03 13.66 8.93
N SER A 149 -1.84 14.38 9.70
CA SER A 149 -3.30 14.33 9.61
C SER A 149 -3.79 14.76 8.23
N GLY A 150 -3.23 15.84 7.68
CA GLY A 150 -3.52 16.30 6.31
C GLY A 150 -3.22 15.24 5.26
N TRP A 151 -2.09 14.54 5.39
CA TRP A 151 -1.72 13.46 4.48
C TRP A 151 -2.68 12.27 4.57
N LEU A 152 -2.96 11.79 5.78
CA LEU A 152 -3.84 10.66 6.03
C LEU A 152 -5.28 10.94 5.61
N LYS A 153 -5.81 12.15 5.87
CA LYS A 153 -7.16 12.55 5.43
C LYS A 153 -7.25 12.69 3.91
N LYS A 154 -6.28 13.36 3.28
CA LYS A 154 -6.36 13.69 1.85
C LYS A 154 -6.05 12.52 0.93
N TYR A 155 -5.01 11.75 1.25
CA TYR A 155 -4.50 10.70 0.37
C TYR A 155 -4.86 9.30 0.85
N GLY A 156 -4.98 9.11 2.17
CA GLY A 156 -5.45 7.86 2.77
C GLY A 156 -6.97 7.78 2.96
N LYS A 157 -7.68 8.92 2.93
CA LYS A 157 -9.12 9.05 3.17
C LYS A 157 -9.57 8.49 4.54
N TYR A 158 -8.75 8.70 5.56
CA TYR A 158 -9.03 8.28 6.94
C TYR A 158 -9.78 9.34 7.74
N ASP A 159 -10.58 8.91 8.73
CA ASP A 159 -11.10 9.80 9.78
C ASP A 159 -10.05 9.94 10.87
N VAL A 160 -9.24 11.00 10.79
CA VAL A 160 -8.12 11.23 11.71
C VAL A 160 -8.51 12.23 12.78
N THR A 161 -8.49 11.77 14.02
CA THR A 161 -8.52 12.63 15.21
C THR A 161 -7.11 12.84 15.73
N ILE A 162 -6.76 14.09 16.02
CA ILE A 162 -5.47 14.46 16.62
C ILE A 162 -5.65 14.79 18.10
N VAL A 163 -4.69 14.37 18.92
CA VAL A 163 -4.57 14.76 20.33
C VAL A 163 -3.10 15.03 20.62
N ASN A 164 -2.81 16.01 21.48
CA ASN A 164 -1.45 16.53 21.62
C ASN A 164 -0.69 16.06 22.87
N SER A 165 -1.21 15.05 23.57
CA SER A 165 -0.58 14.53 24.79
C SER A 165 -1.15 13.17 25.19
N GLY A 166 -0.37 12.39 25.95
CA GLY A 166 -0.80 11.11 26.50
C GLY A 166 -2.10 11.18 27.32
N PRO A 167 -2.29 12.14 28.26
CA PRO A 167 -3.53 12.25 29.02
C PRO A 167 -4.77 12.52 28.15
N GLN A 168 -4.63 13.36 27.09
CA GLN A 168 -5.72 13.58 26.15
C GLN A 168 -6.03 12.34 25.31
N ALA A 169 -5.02 11.53 24.98
CA ALA A 169 -5.24 10.26 24.30
C ALA A 169 -6.08 9.31 25.17
N ILE A 170 -5.79 9.19 26.47
CA ILE A 170 -6.59 8.38 27.39
C ILE A 170 -8.03 8.91 27.50
N ASP A 171 -8.20 10.22 27.71
CA ASP A 171 -9.53 10.86 27.81
C ASP A 171 -10.36 10.74 26.50
N TYR A 172 -9.70 10.72 25.35
CA TYR A 172 -10.35 10.44 24.07
C TYR A 172 -10.80 8.98 23.98
N LEU A 173 -9.93 8.03 24.36
CA LEU A 173 -10.15 6.59 24.26
C LEU A 173 -11.19 6.05 25.26
N ASP A 174 -11.45 6.79 26.33
CA ASP A 174 -12.58 6.52 27.23
C ASP A 174 -13.94 6.71 26.54
N ARG A 175 -14.01 7.53 25.49
CA ARG A 175 -15.26 7.85 24.77
C ARG A 175 -15.31 7.27 23.37
N HIS A 176 -14.16 7.10 22.72
CA HIS A 176 -14.06 6.69 21.33
C HIS A 176 -13.20 5.44 21.16
N THR A 177 -13.42 4.70 20.08
CA THR A 177 -12.67 3.48 19.80
C THR A 177 -12.14 3.57 18.37
N PRO A 178 -10.92 4.11 18.17
CA PRO A 178 -10.27 4.11 16.88
C PRO A 178 -9.85 2.69 16.51
N GLU A 179 -9.61 2.48 15.22
CA GLU A 179 -9.16 1.21 14.66
C GLU A 179 -7.63 1.13 14.57
N LEU A 180 -6.95 2.29 14.62
CA LEU A 180 -5.50 2.39 14.71
C LEU A 180 -5.11 3.61 15.56
N ILE A 181 -4.08 3.43 16.38
CA ILE A 181 -3.42 4.53 17.10
C ILE A 181 -2.02 4.71 16.52
N LEU A 182 -1.71 5.92 16.06
CA LEU A 182 -0.37 6.38 15.74
C LEU A 182 0.14 7.20 16.92
N LEU A 183 1.15 6.69 17.63
CA LEU A 183 1.55 7.19 18.94
C LEU A 183 3.02 7.62 18.93
N ASP A 184 3.30 8.87 19.28
CA ASP A 184 4.68 9.26 19.52
C ASP A 184 5.23 8.59 20.78
N TYR A 185 6.53 8.31 20.74
CA TYR A 185 7.24 7.68 21.84
C TYR A 185 7.52 8.68 22.96
N GLU A 186 7.98 9.88 22.62
CA GLU A 186 8.41 10.90 23.58
C GLU A 186 7.40 12.02 23.62
N MET A 187 6.68 12.13 24.74
CA MET A 187 5.74 13.22 24.97
C MET A 187 5.88 13.73 26.41
N PRO A 188 5.67 15.04 26.66
CA PRO A 188 5.60 15.57 28.00
C PRO A 188 4.47 14.96 28.82
N VAL A 189 4.62 14.97 30.14
CA VAL A 189 3.64 14.49 31.15
C VAL A 189 3.43 12.97 31.15
N MET A 190 3.20 12.36 29.99
CA MET A 190 3.01 10.91 29.84
C MET A 190 3.54 10.47 28.48
N ASP A 191 4.57 9.62 28.50
CA ASP A 191 5.21 9.10 27.29
C ASP A 191 4.38 8.01 26.60
N GLY A 192 4.71 7.72 25.34
CA GLY A 192 4.02 6.72 24.53
C GLY A 192 4.01 5.32 25.15
N PRO A 193 5.12 4.79 25.70
CA PRO A 193 5.12 3.53 26.45
C PRO A 193 4.14 3.51 27.63
N SER A 194 4.06 4.59 28.41
CA SER A 194 3.09 4.68 29.50
C SER A 194 1.66 4.62 28.96
N VAL A 195 1.36 5.36 27.87
CA VAL A 195 0.06 5.30 27.21
C VAL A 195 -0.26 3.86 26.79
N LEU A 196 0.62 3.20 26.05
CA LEU A 196 0.43 1.81 25.62
C LEU A 196 0.17 0.87 26.80
N THR A 197 0.90 1.03 27.91
CA THR A 197 0.70 0.24 29.13
C THR A 197 -0.71 0.42 29.68
N THR A 198 -1.18 1.67 29.81
CA THR A 198 -2.54 2.00 30.24
C THR A 198 -3.58 1.39 29.30
N LEU A 199 -3.36 1.45 27.98
CA LEU A 199 -4.29 0.87 27.01
C LEU A 199 -4.43 -0.64 27.16
N ARG A 200 -3.34 -1.37 27.41
CA ARG A 200 -3.36 -2.83 27.57
C ARG A 200 -3.97 -3.28 28.90
N GLN A 201 -4.03 -2.41 29.90
CA GLN A 201 -4.69 -2.69 31.19
C GLN A 201 -6.22 -2.51 31.15
N ASN A 202 -6.75 -1.82 30.14
CA ASN A 202 -8.19 -1.56 30.01
C ASN A 202 -8.81 -2.46 28.94
N ASP A 203 -9.83 -3.24 29.33
CA ASP A 203 -10.50 -4.24 28.46
C ASP A 203 -11.06 -3.66 27.16
N ARG A 204 -11.46 -2.39 27.15
CA ARG A 204 -12.00 -1.73 25.96
C ARG A 204 -10.91 -1.34 24.96
N THR A 205 -9.72 -0.99 25.44
CA THR A 205 -8.63 -0.46 24.61
C THR A 205 -7.51 -1.46 24.37
N LYS A 206 -7.46 -2.56 25.13
CA LYS A 206 -6.33 -3.51 25.12
C LYS A 206 -6.11 -4.22 23.80
N ASN A 207 -7.07 -4.20 22.89
CA ASN A 207 -6.97 -4.83 21.58
C ASN A 207 -6.77 -3.82 20.44
N ILE A 208 -6.84 -2.52 20.73
CA ILE A 208 -6.67 -1.49 19.70
C ILE A 208 -5.20 -1.55 19.19
N PRO A 209 -5.00 -1.66 17.87
CA PRO A 209 -3.67 -1.66 17.29
C PRO A 209 -2.92 -0.35 17.51
N VAL A 210 -1.66 -0.44 17.94
CA VAL A 210 -0.80 0.72 18.19
C VAL A 210 0.46 0.64 17.33
N TYR A 211 0.69 1.68 16.53
CA TYR A 211 1.92 1.91 15.79
C TYR A 211 2.64 3.07 16.45
N PHE A 212 3.88 2.85 16.86
CA PHE A 212 4.72 3.98 17.27
C PHE A 212 5.12 4.79 16.04
N LEU A 213 5.06 6.11 16.13
CA LEU A 213 5.46 7.03 15.07
C LEU A 213 6.42 8.06 15.67
N THR A 214 7.72 7.79 15.61
CA THR A 214 8.71 8.53 16.39
C THR A 214 9.93 8.96 15.58
N GLY A 215 10.56 10.06 15.99
CA GLY A 215 11.85 10.50 15.46
C GLY A 215 13.04 9.67 15.97
N LYS A 216 12.83 8.84 17.01
CA LYS A 216 13.85 7.97 17.59
C LYS A 216 14.19 6.81 16.65
N SER A 217 15.46 6.69 16.32
CA SER A 217 16.01 5.55 15.57
C SER A 217 17.06 4.77 16.36
N ASP A 218 17.29 5.12 17.64
CA ASP A 218 18.27 4.42 18.46
C ASP A 218 17.78 3.03 18.86
N THR A 219 18.69 2.07 18.76
CA THR A 219 18.41 0.64 18.96
C THR A 219 17.84 0.33 20.34
N GLU A 220 18.24 1.07 21.38
CA GLU A 220 17.81 0.81 22.75
C GLU A 220 16.34 1.17 22.96
N SER A 221 15.92 2.35 22.50
CA SER A 221 14.52 2.79 22.56
C SER A 221 13.62 1.87 21.73
N VAL A 222 14.06 1.49 20.52
CA VAL A 222 13.34 0.53 19.67
C VAL A 222 13.19 -0.82 20.38
N MET A 223 14.25 -1.36 21.00
CA MET A 223 14.18 -2.64 21.71
C MET A 223 13.20 -2.60 22.89
N LYS A 224 13.19 -1.52 23.68
CA LYS A 224 12.24 -1.34 24.79
C LYS A 224 10.79 -1.33 24.30
N VAL A 225 10.52 -0.61 23.22
CA VAL A 225 9.20 -0.54 22.59
C VAL A 225 8.77 -1.92 22.07
N MET A 226 9.65 -2.61 21.36
CA MET A 226 9.35 -3.92 20.78
C MET A 226 9.02 -4.98 21.83
N ALA A 227 9.63 -4.91 23.02
CA ALA A 227 9.30 -5.79 24.14
C ALA A 227 7.82 -5.65 24.59
N MET A 228 7.21 -4.48 24.37
CA MET A 228 5.79 -4.21 24.66
C MET A 228 4.85 -4.75 23.58
N ARG A 229 5.40 -5.31 22.49
CA ARG A 229 4.67 -5.89 21.35
C ARG A 229 3.63 -4.92 20.73
N PRO A 230 4.04 -3.71 20.29
CA PRO A 230 3.18 -2.89 19.47
C PRO A 230 2.87 -3.60 18.15
N ASN A 231 1.84 -3.13 17.46
CA ASN A 231 1.45 -3.66 16.16
C ASN A 231 2.38 -3.17 15.05
N GLY A 232 3.07 -2.04 15.26
CA GLY A 232 4.03 -1.52 14.30
C GLY A 232 4.92 -0.41 14.88
N TYR A 233 5.92 -0.03 14.09
CA TYR A 233 6.84 1.05 14.40
C TYR A 233 7.22 1.77 13.10
N LEU A 234 7.06 3.09 13.10
CA LEU A 234 7.23 3.99 11.98
C LEU A 234 8.17 5.13 12.41
N LEU A 235 9.01 5.58 11.48
CA LEU A 235 9.88 6.73 11.71
C LEU A 235 9.20 8.02 11.25
N LYS A 236 9.35 9.12 11.99
CA LYS A 236 8.86 10.45 11.57
C LYS A 236 9.53 10.95 10.28
N THR A 237 10.63 10.33 9.84
CA THR A 237 11.29 10.62 8.56
C THR A 237 10.57 10.08 7.33
N LEU A 238 9.46 9.34 7.51
CA LEU A 238 8.63 8.88 6.39
C LEU A 238 8.04 10.07 5.64
N ASP A 239 8.10 10.02 4.32
CA ASP A 239 7.38 10.97 3.49
C ASP A 239 5.87 10.67 3.44
N GLN A 240 5.12 11.57 2.80
CA GLN A 240 3.68 11.44 2.61
C GLN A 240 3.27 10.09 2.00
N GLN A 241 3.96 9.63 0.96
CA GLN A 241 3.59 8.41 0.25
C GLN A 241 3.84 7.19 1.13
N GLN A 242 4.97 7.17 1.82
CA GLN A 242 5.37 6.08 2.71
C GLN A 242 4.44 5.97 3.91
N LEU A 243 4.11 7.08 4.59
CA LEU A 243 3.18 7.05 5.74
C LEU A 243 1.81 6.51 5.32
N VAL A 244 1.23 7.05 4.24
CA VAL A 244 -0.08 6.62 3.74
C VAL A 244 -0.05 5.15 3.33
N SER A 245 1.00 4.71 2.61
CA SER A 245 1.14 3.30 2.22
C SER A 245 1.18 2.36 3.43
N ARG A 246 1.93 2.70 4.47
CA ARG A 246 2.04 1.85 5.68
C ARG A 246 0.72 1.70 6.42
N VAL A 247 -0.06 2.77 6.48
CA VAL A 247 -1.40 2.74 7.10
C VAL A 247 -2.37 1.95 6.22
N ASN A 248 -2.32 2.11 4.89
CA ASN A 248 -3.12 1.31 3.96
C ASN A 248 -2.81 -0.18 4.10
N ASP A 249 -1.53 -0.56 4.15
CA ASP A 249 -1.09 -1.95 4.31
C ASP A 249 -1.66 -2.56 5.60
N PHE A 250 -1.68 -1.79 6.69
CA PHE A 250 -2.30 -2.20 7.95
C PHE A 250 -3.78 -2.51 7.76
N PHE A 251 -4.59 -1.59 7.23
CA PHE A 251 -6.04 -1.81 7.08
C PHE A 251 -6.37 -2.91 6.07
N HIS A 252 -5.60 -3.04 4.98
CA HIS A 252 -5.73 -4.15 4.04
C HIS A 252 -5.44 -5.52 4.68
N SER A 253 -4.51 -5.58 5.65
CA SER A 253 -4.18 -6.84 6.34
C SER A 253 -5.28 -7.31 7.30
N GLN A 254 -6.16 -6.42 7.78
CA GLN A 254 -7.23 -6.73 8.74
C GLN A 254 -8.52 -7.25 8.06
N GLN A 255 -8.64 -7.15 6.74
CA GLN A 255 -9.83 -7.60 5.98
C GLN A 255 -9.75 -9.06 5.47
N LYS A 256 -8.70 -9.80 5.85
CA LYS A 256 -8.50 -11.22 5.51
C LYS A 256 -8.83 -12.12 6.71
#